data_AF-E6UH80-F1
#
_entry.id   AF-E6UH80-F1
#
_cell.length_a   1.000
_cell.length_b   1.000
_cell.length_c   1.000
_cell.angle_alpha   90.00
_cell.angle_beta   90.00
_cell.angle_gamma   90.00
#
_symmetry.space_group_name_H-M   'P 1'
#
loop_
_entity.id
_entity.type
_entity.pdbx_description
1 polymer ?
#
loop_
_entity_poly.entity_id
_entity_poly.type
_entity_poly.pdbx_seq_one_letter_code
_entity_poly.pdbx_strand_id
1 'polypeptide(L)'
;MLNSKENSTLIRYRNNRLGRDIVVRKLSTDSNTDVYRSLSWVCHENLVRIYDVVTEQDYTYILEEYIEGISLSELVPMNEKGARTTVIQIARALYVLQTLGIVHRDIKEDNVIVTEDGTVKLTDFDISKIYTEGKSRDTQLLGTSTYAPPEQYGLAQTDSRSDIYSLGILANKLVTGKHPSASLYTKGRLGKFIVKATNISPDKRFNSAEDVLAHFR
;
A
#
# COMPACT_ATOMS: atom_id res chain seq x y z
N MET A 1 -15.13 16.02 -6.73
CA MET A 1 -13.80 16.02 -6.07
C MET A 1 -13.67 14.70 -5.35
N LEU A 2 -12.60 13.95 -5.61
CA LEU A 2 -12.20 12.83 -4.76
C LEU A 2 -11.20 13.43 -3.75
N ASN A 3 -11.34 13.08 -2.47
CA ASN A 3 -10.57 13.51 -1.29
C ASN A 3 -9.33 14.42 -1.50
N SER A 4 -9.26 15.54 -0.76
CA SER A 4 -8.04 16.34 -0.59
C SER A 4 -7.31 15.93 0.70
N LYS A 5 -6.05 15.53 0.61
CA LYS A 5 -5.10 15.56 1.75
C LYS A 5 -4.30 16.87 1.67
N GLU A 6 -3.77 17.38 2.77
CA GLU A 6 -3.16 18.73 2.89
C GLU A 6 -2.13 19.09 1.80
N ASN A 7 -1.52 18.11 1.11
CA ASN A 7 -0.52 18.32 0.06
C ASN A 7 -0.87 17.69 -1.32
N SER A 8 -2.10 17.19 -1.52
CA SER A 8 -2.47 16.50 -2.76
C SER A 8 -3.91 16.81 -3.19
N THR A 9 -4.11 17.19 -4.45
CA THR A 9 -5.44 17.31 -5.06
C THR A 9 -5.67 16.18 -6.06
N LEU A 10 -6.83 15.52 -5.96
CA LEU A 10 -7.25 14.42 -6.84
C LEU A 10 -8.43 14.84 -7.72
N ILE A 11 -8.21 14.78 -9.03
CA ILE A 11 -9.21 15.14 -10.03
C ILE A 11 -9.48 13.95 -10.93
N ARG A 12 -10.73 13.50 -10.96
CA ARG A 12 -11.22 12.54 -11.98
C ARG A 12 -11.45 13.30 -13.28
N TYR A 13 -10.86 12.82 -14.37
CA TYR A 13 -11.04 13.37 -15.70
C TYR A 13 -11.62 12.30 -16.64
N ARG A 14 -12.73 12.62 -17.31
CA ARG A 14 -13.30 11.79 -18.37
C ARG A 14 -12.50 12.02 -19.65
N ASN A 15 -11.70 11.06 -20.08
CA ASN A 15 -11.04 11.15 -21.37
C ASN A 15 -12.00 10.71 -22.49
N ASN A 16 -12.71 11.69 -23.07
CA ASN A 16 -13.69 11.45 -24.14
C ASN A 16 -13.10 10.82 -25.41
N ARG A 17 -11.77 10.92 -25.63
CA ARG A 17 -11.10 10.30 -26.79
C ARG A 17 -10.79 8.82 -26.58
N LEU A 18 -10.45 8.44 -25.34
CA LEU A 18 -10.09 7.07 -24.98
C LEU A 18 -11.28 6.27 -24.40
N GLY A 19 -12.43 6.92 -24.19
CA GLY A 19 -13.62 6.28 -23.61
C GLY A 19 -13.44 5.82 -22.15
N ARG A 20 -12.36 6.24 -21.48
CA ARG A 20 -12.00 5.81 -20.13
C ARG A 20 -11.73 7.01 -19.22
N ASP A 21 -11.89 6.79 -17.93
CA ASP A 21 -11.56 7.78 -16.92
C ASP A 21 -10.11 7.67 -16.52
N ILE A 22 -9.53 8.80 -16.15
CA ILE A 22 -8.20 8.87 -15.55
C ILE A 22 -8.30 9.70 -14.28
N VAL A 23 -7.35 9.47 -13.39
CA VAL A 23 -7.15 10.29 -12.21
C VAL A 23 -5.89 11.12 -12.44
N VAL A 24 -5.99 12.42 -12.15
CA VAL A 24 -4.85 13.33 -12.12
C VAL A 24 -4.62 13.73 -10.67
N ARG A 25 -3.43 13.40 -10.17
CA ARG A 25 -2.97 13.80 -8.85
C ARG A 25 -1.94 14.91 -8.99
N LYS A 26 -2.13 16.01 -8.25
CA LYS A 26 -1.17 17.11 -8.17
C LYS A 26 -0.42 17.04 -6.84
N LEU A 27 0.91 17.01 -6.91
CA LEU A 27 1.87 16.97 -5.79
C LEU A 27 2.85 18.13 -5.92
N SER A 28 3.49 18.56 -4.82
CA SER A 28 4.64 19.48 -4.89
C SER A 28 5.89 18.76 -5.42
N THR A 29 6.82 19.46 -6.10
CA THR A 29 7.98 18.81 -6.75
C THR A 29 8.96 18.13 -5.78
N ASP A 30 9.02 18.59 -4.52
CA ASP A 30 9.78 17.98 -3.41
C ASP A 30 9.13 16.70 -2.84
N SER A 31 7.97 16.30 -3.36
CA SER A 31 7.29 15.04 -3.03
C SER A 31 7.98 13.83 -3.69
N ASN A 32 7.43 12.63 -3.46
CA ASN A 32 7.93 11.32 -3.93
C ASN A 32 7.89 11.08 -5.46
N THR A 33 8.26 12.09 -6.26
CA THR A 33 8.27 12.07 -7.72
C THR A 33 9.04 10.88 -8.30
N ASP A 34 10.20 10.54 -7.73
CA ASP A 34 11.03 9.43 -8.22
C ASP A 34 10.37 8.05 -8.00
N VAL A 35 9.56 7.90 -6.95
CA VAL A 35 8.75 6.69 -6.75
C VAL A 35 7.75 6.56 -7.90
N TYR A 36 7.00 7.62 -8.18
CA TYR A 36 6.03 7.60 -9.27
C TYR A 36 6.67 7.38 -10.65
N ARG A 37 7.85 7.97 -10.90
CA ARG A 37 8.62 7.71 -12.14
C ARG A 37 9.08 6.25 -12.24
N SER A 38 9.48 5.64 -11.13
CA SER A 38 9.82 4.22 -11.13
C SER A 38 8.61 3.34 -11.41
N LEU A 39 7.41 3.74 -10.96
CA LEU A 39 6.17 3.00 -11.13
C LEU A 39 5.53 3.18 -12.52
N SER A 40 5.87 4.22 -13.29
CA SER A 40 5.29 4.44 -14.63
C SER A 40 5.65 3.34 -15.65
N TRP A 41 6.71 2.59 -15.39
CA TRP A 41 7.14 1.44 -16.19
C TRP A 41 6.53 0.11 -15.73
N VAL A 42 5.72 0.11 -14.67
CA VAL A 42 5.17 -1.09 -14.04
C VAL A 42 3.73 -1.30 -14.47
N CYS A 43 3.42 -2.52 -14.91
CA CYS A 43 2.05 -2.96 -15.16
C CYS A 43 1.80 -4.25 -14.39
N HIS A 44 0.94 -4.20 -13.37
CA HIS A 44 0.60 -5.35 -12.54
C HIS A 44 -0.86 -5.29 -12.12
N GLU A 45 -1.55 -6.44 -12.08
CA GLU A 45 -2.99 -6.51 -11.78
C GLU A 45 -3.36 -5.90 -10.42
N ASN A 46 -2.47 -6.04 -9.42
CA ASN A 46 -2.68 -5.59 -8.05
C ASN A 46 -2.09 -4.22 -7.70
N LEU A 47 -1.61 -3.46 -8.69
CA LEU A 47 -1.17 -2.07 -8.52
C LEU A 47 -2.05 -1.15 -9.38
N VAL A 48 -2.30 0.07 -8.90
CA VAL A 48 -2.83 1.13 -9.78
C VAL A 48 -1.81 1.42 -10.87
N ARG A 49 -2.28 1.51 -12.12
CA ARG A 49 -1.39 1.83 -13.23
C ARG A 49 -1.10 3.33 -13.27
N ILE A 50 0.18 3.68 -13.23
CA ILE A 50 0.66 5.04 -13.50
C ILE A 50 0.89 5.16 -15.00
N TYR A 51 0.17 6.06 -15.65
CA TYR A 51 0.29 6.32 -17.10
C TYR A 51 1.44 7.27 -17.41
N ASP A 52 1.58 8.34 -16.64
CA ASP A 52 2.59 9.36 -16.88
C ASP A 52 2.88 10.19 -15.61
N VAL A 53 4.07 10.79 -15.57
CA VAL A 53 4.55 11.67 -14.51
C VAL A 53 5.12 12.93 -15.13
N VAL A 54 4.40 14.04 -14.99
CA VAL A 54 4.76 15.32 -15.61
C VAL A 54 5.16 16.31 -14.54
N THR A 55 6.38 16.84 -14.61
CA THR A 55 6.86 17.89 -13.70
C THR A 55 6.78 19.24 -14.40
N GLU A 56 6.12 20.21 -13.77
CA GLU A 56 6.01 21.59 -14.25
C GLU A 56 6.19 22.56 -13.07
N GLN A 57 7.24 23.38 -13.14
CA GLN A 57 7.60 24.34 -12.09
C GLN A 57 7.69 23.67 -10.70
N ASP A 58 6.83 24.08 -9.77
CA ASP A 58 6.80 23.63 -8.37
C ASP A 58 5.86 22.44 -8.13
N TYR A 59 5.28 21.88 -9.20
CA TYR A 59 4.36 20.76 -9.12
C TYR A 59 4.74 19.57 -9.99
N THR A 60 4.36 18.39 -9.49
CA THR A 60 4.36 17.14 -10.25
C THR A 60 2.92 16.63 -10.38
N TYR A 61 2.54 16.28 -11.60
CA TYR A 61 1.25 15.73 -11.96
C TYR A 61 1.40 14.24 -12.28
N ILE A 62 0.64 13.40 -11.59
CA ILE A 62 0.59 11.96 -11.81
C ILE A 62 -0.70 11.64 -12.55
N LEU A 63 -0.59 11.05 -13.73
CA LEU A 63 -1.72 10.52 -14.47
C LEU A 63 -1.83 9.04 -14.12
N GLU A 64 -2.92 8.63 -13.47
CA GLU A 64 -3.12 7.25 -13.01
C GLU A 64 -4.47 6.68 -13.47
N GLU A 65 -4.56 5.36 -13.43
CA GLU A 65 -5.78 4.60 -13.70
C GLU A 65 -6.92 5.03 -12.77
N TYR A 66 -8.09 5.32 -13.35
CA TYR A 66 -9.32 5.32 -12.58
C TYR A 66 -9.78 3.87 -12.41
N ILE A 67 -9.83 3.40 -11.16
CA ILE A 67 -10.26 2.06 -10.82
C ILE A 67 -11.75 2.11 -10.47
N GLU A 68 -12.56 1.38 -11.22
CA GLU A 68 -13.98 1.22 -10.94
C GLU A 68 -14.17 0.10 -9.90
N GLY A 69 -14.51 0.50 -8.68
CA GLY A 69 -14.62 -0.40 -7.53
C GLY A 69 -14.95 0.37 -6.27
N ILE A 70 -14.89 -0.33 -5.13
CA ILE A 70 -15.13 0.23 -3.80
C ILE A 70 -13.85 0.19 -2.96
N SER A 71 -13.76 1.07 -1.97
CA SER A 71 -12.68 1.01 -0.99
C SER A 71 -12.78 -0.28 -0.18
N LEU A 72 -11.65 -0.91 0.12
CA LEU A 72 -11.61 -2.07 1.01
C LEU A 72 -12.18 -1.73 2.41
N SER A 73 -12.17 -0.45 2.81
CA SER A 73 -12.75 0.02 4.07
C SER A 73 -14.25 -0.25 4.20
N GLU A 74 -14.98 -0.28 3.07
CA GLU A 74 -16.41 -0.59 3.02
C GLU A 74 -16.70 -2.08 3.21
N LEU A 75 -15.67 -2.93 3.08
CA LEU A 75 -15.78 -4.38 3.18
C LEU A 75 -15.29 -4.94 4.53
N VAL A 76 -14.97 -4.08 5.49
CA VAL A 76 -14.53 -4.47 6.83
C VAL A 76 -15.72 -4.56 7.80
N PRO A 77 -15.91 -5.67 8.55
CA PRO A 77 -15.17 -6.93 8.48
C PRO A 77 -15.72 -7.86 7.38
N MET A 78 -14.88 -8.81 6.96
CA MET A 78 -15.20 -9.86 6.00
C MET A 78 -14.80 -11.25 6.50
N ASN A 79 -15.25 -12.28 5.79
CA ASN A 79 -14.90 -13.66 6.12
C ASN A 79 -13.41 -13.98 5.86
N GLU A 80 -12.89 -15.00 6.53
CA GLU A 80 -11.47 -15.40 6.46
C GLU A 80 -11.01 -15.69 5.02
N LYS A 81 -11.87 -16.30 4.20
CA LYS A 81 -11.55 -16.63 2.81
C LYS A 81 -11.31 -15.36 1.99
N GLY A 82 -12.19 -14.37 2.10
CA GLY A 82 -12.05 -13.07 1.47
C GLY A 82 -10.79 -12.35 1.94
N ALA A 83 -10.60 -12.25 3.25
CA ALA A 83 -9.42 -11.59 3.83
C ALA A 83 -8.10 -12.25 3.37
N ARG A 84 -8.05 -13.59 3.34
CA ARG A 84 -6.87 -14.32 2.84
C ARG A 84 -6.60 -14.02 1.37
N THR A 85 -7.63 -14.03 0.53
CA THR A 85 -7.48 -13.70 -0.90
C THR A 85 -6.97 -12.26 -1.09
N THR A 86 -7.51 -11.30 -0.33
CA THR A 86 -7.07 -9.90 -0.34
C THR A 86 -5.60 -9.76 0.08
N VAL A 87 -5.19 -10.43 1.17
CA VAL A 87 -3.81 -10.42 1.65
C VAL A 87 -2.84 -10.98 0.60
N ILE A 88 -3.21 -12.06 -0.09
CA ILE A 88 -2.38 -12.64 -1.15
C ILE A 88 -2.21 -11.65 -2.32
N GLN A 89 -3.29 -10.99 -2.75
CA GLN A 89 -3.22 -10.01 -3.84
C GLN A 89 -2.37 -8.77 -3.46
N ILE A 90 -2.50 -8.27 -2.23
CA ILE A 90 -1.63 -7.18 -1.74
C ILE A 90 -0.17 -7.65 -1.65
N ALA A 91 0.08 -8.87 -1.19
CA ALA A 91 1.44 -9.42 -1.15
C ALA A 91 2.09 -9.54 -2.54
N ARG A 92 1.32 -9.79 -3.61
CA ARG A 92 1.83 -9.73 -4.99
C ARG A 92 2.24 -8.31 -5.39
N ALA A 93 1.43 -7.32 -5.04
CA ALA A 93 1.77 -5.91 -5.24
C ALA A 93 3.06 -5.52 -4.50
N LEU A 94 3.16 -5.90 -3.22
CA LEU A 94 4.35 -5.64 -2.39
C LEU A 94 5.60 -6.34 -2.91
N TYR A 95 5.47 -7.53 -3.49
CA TYR A 95 6.59 -8.22 -4.13
C TYR A 95 7.16 -7.37 -5.28
N VAL A 96 6.30 -6.83 -6.14
CA VAL A 96 6.73 -5.92 -7.23
C VAL A 96 7.44 -4.68 -6.67
N LEU A 97 6.85 -4.02 -5.67
CA LEU A 97 7.47 -2.85 -5.04
C LEU A 97 8.85 -3.18 -4.44
N GLN A 98 8.96 -4.32 -3.75
CA GLN A 98 10.21 -4.81 -3.17
C GLN A 98 11.29 -4.99 -4.24
N THR A 99 10.96 -5.53 -5.43
CA THR A 99 11.95 -5.67 -6.53
C THR A 99 12.46 -4.35 -7.09
N LEU A 100 11.71 -3.26 -6.89
CA LEU A 100 12.09 -1.90 -7.27
C LEU A 100 12.76 -1.14 -6.11
N GLY A 101 12.93 -1.78 -4.95
CA GLY A 101 13.39 -1.14 -3.73
C GLY A 101 12.39 -0.13 -3.16
N ILE A 102 11.11 -0.19 -3.54
CA ILE A 102 10.08 0.73 -3.06
C ILE A 102 9.43 0.16 -1.79
N VAL A 103 9.31 1.00 -0.76
CA VAL A 103 8.52 0.73 0.45
C VAL A 103 7.29 1.64 0.43
N HIS A 104 6.10 1.06 0.54
CA HIS A 104 4.83 1.77 0.42
C HIS A 104 4.56 2.72 1.59
N ARG A 105 4.80 2.26 2.83
CA ARG A 105 4.65 2.97 4.11
C ARG A 105 3.22 3.38 4.53
N ASP A 106 2.22 3.23 3.66
CA ASP A 106 0.80 3.49 4.00
C ASP A 106 -0.17 2.33 3.65
N ILE A 107 0.18 1.09 3.99
CA ILE A 107 -0.74 -0.04 3.77
C ILE A 107 -1.89 0.03 4.78
N LYS A 108 -3.10 0.31 4.28
CA LYS A 108 -4.37 0.33 5.01
C LYS A 108 -5.53 0.14 4.04
N GLU A 109 -6.72 -0.10 4.56
CA GLU A 109 -7.91 -0.35 3.74
C GLU A 109 -8.31 0.80 2.82
N ASP A 110 -8.04 2.07 3.19
CA ASP A 110 -8.39 3.23 2.37
C ASP A 110 -7.54 3.36 1.09
N ASN A 111 -6.36 2.73 1.09
CA ASN A 111 -5.42 2.72 -0.03
C ASN A 111 -5.53 1.42 -0.86
N VAL A 112 -6.65 0.70 -0.72
CA VAL A 112 -6.91 -0.53 -1.46
C VAL A 112 -8.31 -0.46 -2.07
N ILE A 113 -8.40 -0.65 -3.38
CA ILE A 113 -9.66 -0.70 -4.11
C ILE A 113 -9.95 -2.14 -4.52
N VAL A 114 -11.19 -2.57 -4.36
CA VAL A 114 -11.70 -3.86 -4.83
C VAL A 114 -12.67 -3.63 -5.99
N THR A 115 -12.35 -4.15 -7.15
CA THR A 115 -13.19 -4.11 -8.36
C THR A 115 -14.32 -5.14 -8.27
N GLU A 116 -15.34 -5.01 -9.12
CA GLU A 116 -16.50 -5.91 -9.14
C GLU A 116 -16.11 -7.39 -9.41
N ASP A 117 -15.05 -7.62 -10.19
CA ASP A 117 -14.53 -8.96 -10.46
C ASP A 117 -13.66 -9.54 -9.32
N GLY A 118 -13.48 -8.80 -8.23
CA GLY A 118 -12.71 -9.22 -7.04
C GLY A 118 -11.20 -8.96 -7.14
N THR A 119 -10.74 -8.25 -8.16
CA THR A 119 -9.34 -7.78 -8.25
C THR A 119 -9.08 -6.73 -7.17
N VAL A 120 -7.99 -6.92 -6.43
CA VAL A 120 -7.55 -6.01 -5.37
C VAL A 120 -6.39 -5.18 -5.90
N LYS A 121 -6.52 -3.86 -5.88
CA LYS A 121 -5.51 -2.92 -6.35
C LYS A 121 -5.02 -2.04 -5.21
N LEU A 122 -3.71 -2.04 -4.98
CA LEU A 122 -3.03 -1.13 -4.07
C LEU A 122 -2.81 0.23 -4.75
N THR A 123 -3.09 1.32 -4.03
CA THR A 123 -3.08 2.69 -4.51
C THR A 123 -2.37 3.63 -3.51
N ASP A 124 -2.18 4.89 -3.89
CA ASP A 124 -1.64 5.98 -3.03
C ASP A 124 -0.20 5.77 -2.54
N PHE A 125 0.76 6.21 -3.36
CA PHE A 125 2.20 6.15 -3.08
C PHE A 125 2.76 7.47 -2.52
N ASP A 126 1.90 8.36 -2.03
CA ASP A 126 2.29 9.73 -1.67
C ASP A 126 3.32 9.80 -0.55
N ILE A 127 3.34 8.79 0.34
CA ILE A 127 4.36 8.66 1.40
C ILE A 127 5.29 7.47 1.17
N SER A 128 5.32 6.86 0.00
CA SER A 128 6.27 5.79 -0.30
C SER A 128 7.73 6.29 -0.30
N LYS A 129 8.69 5.39 -0.40
CA LYS A 129 10.11 5.75 -0.56
C LYS A 129 10.87 4.68 -1.31
N ILE A 130 11.95 5.09 -1.97
CA ILE A 130 12.97 4.17 -2.45
C ILE A 130 13.93 3.90 -1.28
N TYR A 131 14.08 2.63 -0.92
CA TYR A 131 15.03 2.15 0.07
C TYR A 131 16.46 2.48 -0.39
N THR A 132 17.26 3.03 0.53
CA THR A 132 18.67 3.32 0.28
C THR A 132 19.51 2.46 1.23
N GLU A 133 20.38 1.61 0.69
CA GLU A 133 21.29 0.82 1.51
C GLU A 133 22.25 1.73 2.31
N GLY A 134 22.57 1.34 3.54
CA GLY A 134 23.53 2.06 4.40
C GLY A 134 22.98 3.26 5.19
N LYS A 135 21.68 3.60 5.07
CA LYS A 135 21.05 4.56 5.99
C LYS A 135 20.72 3.88 7.32
N SER A 136 20.74 4.64 8.41
CA SER A 136 20.44 4.12 9.76
C SER A 136 19.00 4.43 10.20
N ARG A 137 18.41 5.50 9.68
CA ARG A 137 17.05 5.99 10.00
C ARG A 137 16.42 6.70 8.82
N ASP A 138 15.10 6.80 8.85
CA ASP A 138 14.34 7.63 7.93
C ASP A 138 14.46 9.12 8.27
N THR A 139 14.39 9.97 7.25
CA THR A 139 14.47 11.44 7.40
C THR A 139 13.13 12.08 7.79
N GLN A 140 12.02 11.35 7.69
CA GLN A 140 10.67 11.85 7.96
C GLN A 140 9.87 10.82 8.75
N LEU A 141 9.19 11.28 9.80
CA LEU A 141 8.21 10.50 10.56
C LEU A 141 6.89 10.49 9.76
N LEU A 142 6.54 9.35 9.18
CA LEU A 142 5.39 9.21 8.28
C LEU A 142 4.68 7.88 8.51
N GLY A 143 3.37 7.85 8.28
CA GLY A 143 2.53 6.65 8.34
C GLY A 143 1.21 6.91 9.04
N THR A 144 0.22 6.04 8.79
CA THR A 144 -1.04 6.08 9.54
C THR A 144 -0.82 5.45 10.92
N SER A 145 -1.13 6.21 11.98
CA SER A 145 -0.74 5.87 13.36
C SER A 145 -1.18 4.48 13.84
N THR A 146 -2.27 3.96 13.26
CA THR A 146 -2.84 2.65 13.61
C THR A 146 -2.26 1.47 12.84
N TYR A 147 -1.51 1.69 11.76
CA TYR A 147 -0.94 0.62 10.90
C TYR A 147 0.57 0.61 10.92
N ALA A 148 1.19 1.78 11.10
CA ALA A 148 2.63 1.94 11.00
C ALA A 148 3.38 1.09 12.04
N PRO A 149 4.45 0.38 11.63
CA PRO A 149 5.33 -0.31 12.54
C PRO A 149 6.21 0.66 13.34
N PRO A 150 6.81 0.21 14.45
CA PRO A 150 7.65 1.04 15.32
C PRO A 150 8.78 1.77 14.60
N GLU A 151 9.42 1.16 13.60
CA GLU A 151 10.52 1.80 12.86
C GLU A 151 10.10 3.03 12.05
N GLN A 152 8.82 3.15 11.64
CA GLN A 152 8.30 4.35 10.97
C GLN A 152 8.26 5.59 11.88
N TYR A 153 8.36 5.39 13.21
CA TYR A 153 8.47 6.47 14.18
C TYR A 153 9.93 6.87 14.49
N GLY A 154 10.86 6.58 13.56
CA GLY A 154 12.24 7.07 13.62
C GLY A 154 13.20 6.22 14.45
N LEU A 155 12.77 5.03 14.87
CA LEU A 155 13.61 4.10 15.63
C LEU A 155 14.62 3.37 14.74
N ALA A 156 14.31 3.16 13.46
CA ALA A 156 15.17 2.52 12.46
C ALA A 156 14.78 2.95 11.04
N GLN A 157 15.55 2.53 10.03
CA GLN A 157 15.15 2.70 8.64
C GLN A 157 14.02 1.73 8.27
N THR A 158 13.02 2.21 7.55
CA THR A 158 11.97 1.34 6.99
C THR A 158 12.47 0.56 5.77
N ASP A 159 12.03 -0.69 5.66
CA ASP A 159 12.28 -1.59 4.55
C ASP A 159 11.01 -2.37 4.18
N SER A 160 11.11 -3.37 3.29
CA SER A 160 9.97 -4.17 2.86
C SER A 160 9.21 -4.86 4.00
N ARG A 161 9.87 -5.12 5.14
CA ARG A 161 9.25 -5.75 6.33
C ARG A 161 8.34 -4.77 7.08
N SER A 162 8.49 -3.47 6.83
CA SER A 162 7.58 -2.45 7.35
C SER A 162 6.20 -2.57 6.70
N ASP A 163 6.13 -2.78 5.38
CA ASP A 163 4.85 -3.00 4.69
C ASP A 163 4.20 -4.34 5.07
N ILE A 164 5.01 -5.38 5.35
CA ILE A 164 4.51 -6.66 5.86
C ILE A 164 3.83 -6.49 7.21
N TYR A 165 4.38 -5.68 8.11
CA TYR A 165 3.75 -5.40 9.40
C TYR A 165 2.38 -4.74 9.20
N SER A 166 2.32 -3.69 8.40
CA SER A 166 1.09 -2.97 8.08
C SER A 166 0.05 -3.87 7.41
N LEU A 167 0.48 -4.80 6.54
CA LEU A 167 -0.38 -5.84 5.96
C LEU A 167 -0.91 -6.83 7.02
N GLY A 168 -0.11 -7.15 8.05
CA GLY A 168 -0.54 -7.96 9.20
C GLY A 168 -1.63 -7.27 10.03
N ILE A 169 -1.47 -5.95 10.29
CA ILE A 169 -2.50 -5.14 10.96
C ILE A 169 -3.79 -5.13 10.12
N LEU A 170 -3.67 -4.86 8.82
CA LEU A 170 -4.80 -4.85 7.89
C LEU A 170 -5.50 -6.21 7.85
N ALA A 171 -4.75 -7.31 7.73
CA ALA A 171 -5.30 -8.67 7.74
C ALA A 171 -6.13 -8.97 9.00
N ASN A 172 -5.66 -8.54 10.17
CA ASN A 172 -6.42 -8.66 11.41
C ASN A 172 -7.70 -7.83 11.38
N LYS A 173 -7.59 -6.58 10.93
CA LYS A 173 -8.75 -5.68 10.84
C LYS A 173 -9.79 -6.21 9.87
N LEU A 174 -9.38 -6.78 8.74
CA LEU A 174 -10.30 -7.38 7.76
C LEU A 174 -11.18 -8.47 8.37
N VAL A 175 -10.65 -9.31 9.28
CA VAL A 175 -11.43 -10.41 9.86
C VAL A 175 -12.11 -10.07 11.19
N THR A 176 -11.60 -9.09 11.94
CA THR A 176 -12.12 -8.74 13.28
C THR A 176 -12.86 -7.41 13.33
N GLY A 177 -12.66 -6.54 12.35
CA GLY A 177 -13.04 -5.12 12.38
C GLY A 177 -12.23 -4.27 13.36
N LYS A 178 -11.22 -4.84 14.03
CA LYS A 178 -10.51 -4.22 15.16
C LYS A 178 -9.00 -4.27 14.98
N HIS A 179 -8.31 -3.36 15.65
CA HIS A 179 -6.85 -3.41 15.77
C HIS A 179 -6.42 -4.64 16.61
N PRO A 180 -5.28 -5.29 16.30
CA PRO A 180 -4.81 -6.47 17.03
C PRO A 180 -4.70 -6.31 18.56
N SER A 181 -4.39 -5.11 19.05
CA SER A 181 -4.34 -4.83 20.49
C SER A 181 -5.70 -4.96 21.19
N ALA A 182 -6.81 -4.82 20.46
CA ALA A 182 -8.16 -4.98 20.97
C ALA A 182 -8.71 -6.38 20.71
N SER A 183 -8.38 -6.98 19.55
CA SER A 183 -8.79 -8.34 19.21
C SER A 183 -7.84 -8.94 18.19
N LEU A 184 -7.02 -9.90 18.65
CA LEU A 184 -6.06 -10.61 17.81
C LEU A 184 -6.67 -11.88 17.23
N TYR A 185 -6.65 -12.00 15.90
CA TYR A 185 -7.08 -13.19 15.19
C TYR A 185 -5.91 -14.19 15.01
N THR A 186 -6.09 -15.42 15.48
CA THR A 186 -5.01 -16.44 15.53
C THR A 186 -5.34 -17.75 14.84
N LYS A 187 -6.54 -17.88 14.23
CA LYS A 187 -6.99 -19.14 13.61
C LYS A 187 -6.36 -19.35 12.22
N GLY A 188 -6.09 -20.62 11.90
CA GLY A 188 -5.68 -21.04 10.55
C GLY A 188 -4.35 -20.45 10.07
N ARG A 189 -4.14 -20.47 8.76
CA ARG A 189 -2.95 -19.88 8.14
C ARG A 189 -2.95 -18.35 8.23
N LEU A 190 -4.12 -17.71 8.15
CA LEU A 190 -4.25 -16.27 8.23
C LEU A 190 -3.83 -15.74 9.61
N GLY A 191 -4.26 -16.39 10.69
CA GLY A 191 -3.85 -16.03 12.05
C GLY A 191 -2.35 -16.21 12.30
N LYS A 192 -1.74 -17.28 11.78
CA LYS A 192 -0.28 -17.47 11.83
C LYS A 192 0.47 -16.36 11.09
N PHE A 193 -0.05 -15.94 9.93
CA PHE A 193 0.49 -14.79 9.20
C PHE A 193 0.40 -13.52 10.04
N ILE A 194 -0.79 -13.19 10.57
CA ILE A 194 -1.02 -11.99 11.39
C ILE A 194 -0.03 -11.93 12.55
N VAL A 195 0.05 -12.99 13.36
CA VAL A 195 0.92 -13.03 14.55
C VAL A 195 2.39 -12.81 14.19
N LYS A 196 2.87 -13.43 13.10
CA LYS A 196 4.27 -13.28 12.68
C LYS A 196 4.54 -11.91 12.05
N ALA A 197 3.64 -11.42 11.20
CA ALA A 197 3.77 -10.15 10.51
C ALA A 197 3.75 -8.96 11.48
N THR A 198 2.91 -8.99 12.52
CA THR A 198 2.78 -7.91 13.50
C THR A 198 3.79 -7.98 14.63
N ASN A 199 4.92 -8.69 14.45
CA ASN A 199 5.97 -8.70 15.46
C ASN A 199 6.66 -7.32 15.52
N ILE A 200 6.90 -6.80 16.71
CA ILE A 200 7.58 -5.52 16.90
C ILE A 200 9.00 -5.55 16.32
N SER A 201 9.70 -6.67 16.45
CA SER A 201 11.05 -6.87 15.92
C SER A 201 11.00 -7.26 14.43
N PRO A 202 11.55 -6.46 13.50
CA PRO A 202 11.50 -6.76 12.06
C PRO A 202 12.15 -8.09 11.67
N ASP A 203 13.21 -8.51 12.37
CA ASP A 203 13.90 -9.79 12.18
C ASP A 203 13.03 -11.02 12.52
N LYS A 204 11.94 -10.83 13.28
CA LYS A 204 10.99 -11.89 13.63
C LYS A 204 9.79 -11.95 12.68
N ARG A 205 9.68 -11.02 11.72
CA ARG A 205 8.63 -10.99 10.70
C ARG A 205 8.97 -11.94 9.55
N PHE A 206 8.16 -11.92 8.49
CA PHE A 206 8.58 -12.48 7.20
C PHE A 206 9.66 -11.58 6.59
N ASN A 207 10.66 -12.16 5.91
CA ASN A 207 11.78 -11.36 5.38
C ASN A 207 11.39 -10.62 4.09
N SER A 208 10.45 -11.18 3.33
CA SER A 208 10.03 -10.66 2.03
C SER A 208 8.55 -10.89 1.78
N ALA A 209 8.00 -10.18 0.79
CA ALA A 209 6.66 -10.46 0.29
C ALA A 209 6.58 -11.86 -0.37
N GLU A 210 7.68 -12.37 -0.91
CA GLU A 210 7.77 -13.74 -1.43
C GLU A 210 7.55 -14.79 -0.32
N ASP A 211 8.15 -14.60 0.86
CA ASP A 211 7.93 -15.48 2.01
C ASP A 211 6.44 -15.50 2.43
N VAL A 212 5.78 -14.34 2.36
CA VAL A 212 4.34 -14.22 2.63
C VAL A 212 3.53 -15.00 1.60
N LEU A 213 3.85 -14.88 0.32
CA LEU A 213 3.20 -15.65 -0.74
C LEU A 213 3.42 -17.16 -0.55
N ALA A 214 4.63 -17.58 -0.20
CA ALA A 214 4.97 -18.98 0.07
C ALA A 214 4.19 -19.55 1.26
N HIS A 215 3.96 -18.76 2.32
CA HIS A 215 3.18 -19.15 3.49
C HIS A 215 1.72 -19.53 3.16
N PHE A 216 1.14 -18.91 2.13
CA PHE A 216 -0.24 -19.17 1.73
C PHE A 216 -0.40 -20.26 0.65
N ARG A 217 0.70 -20.80 0.11
CA ARG A 217 0.69 -21.92 -0.85
C ARG A 217 0.25 -23.25 -0.25
#